data_AF-A0A2V9RRU0-F1
#
_entry.id   AF-A0A2V9RRU0-F1
#
_cell.length_a   1.000
_cell.length_b   1.000
_cell.length_c   1.000
_cell.angle_alpha   90.00
_cell.angle_beta   90.00
_cell.angle_gamma   90.00
#
_symmetry.space_group_name_H-M   'P 1'
#
loop_
_entity.id
_entity.type
_entity.pdbx_description
1 polymer ?
#
loop_
_entity_poly.entity_id
_entity_poly.type
_entity_poly.pdbx_seq_one_letter_code
_entity_poly.pdbx_strand_id
1 'polypeptide(L)'
;MSLTALGIGAVIGSGIFTVVGTAIAGQKFDISSILNAPLLDYLIHHTATVGRPGAGPALALSLVLVAIVCGFTALCYAELASMIPIAGSAYTYTYATMGELIAWIIGWDLILEYAVSNMAVSVG
;
A
#
# COMPACT_ATOMS: atom_id res chain seq x y z
N MET A 1 -28.22 -7.11 2.91
CA MET A 1 -28.01 -6.14 1.82
C MET A 1 -27.33 -4.86 2.33
N SER A 2 -27.82 -4.24 3.40
CA SER A 2 -27.18 -3.05 3.99
C SER A 2 -25.75 -3.29 4.51
N LEU A 3 -25.52 -4.39 5.24
CA LEU A 3 -24.20 -4.69 5.82
C LEU A 3 -23.14 -5.06 4.77
N THR A 4 -23.54 -5.79 3.72
CA THR A 4 -22.65 -6.17 2.62
C THR A 4 -22.26 -4.95 1.78
N ALA A 5 -23.20 -4.04 1.52
CA ALA A 5 -22.91 -2.78 0.82
C ALA A 5 -22.00 -1.85 1.65
N LEU A 6 -22.23 -1.77 2.97
CA LEU A 6 -21.34 -1.05 3.89
C LEU A 6 -19.93 -1.66 3.91
N GLY A 7 -19.83 -2.99 3.95
CA GLY A 7 -18.55 -3.69 3.90
C GLY A 7 -17.77 -3.43 2.62
N ILE A 8 -18.43 -3.44 1.46
CA ILE A 8 -17.80 -3.10 0.17
C ILE A 8 -17.35 -1.63 0.17
N GLY A 9 -18.20 -0.72 0.65
CA GLY A 9 -17.88 0.72 0.73
C GLY A 9 -16.72 1.04 1.67
N ALA A 10 -16.54 0.28 2.75
CA ALA A 10 -15.42 0.44 3.67
C ALA A 10 -14.06 -0.02 3.07
N VAL A 11 -14.08 -0.94 2.10
CA VAL A 11 -12.87 -1.49 1.46
C VAL A 11 -12.41 -0.63 0.27
N ILE A 12 -13.34 -0.04 -0.49
CA ILE A 12 -13.01 0.75 -1.69
C ILE A 12 -12.60 2.18 -1.28
N GLY A 13 -11.30 2.40 -1.10
CA GLY A 13 -10.70 3.72 -0.83
C GLY A 13 -10.16 4.43 -2.08
N SER A 14 -9.88 5.74 -1.98
CA SER A 14 -9.31 6.55 -3.08
C SER A 14 -7.86 6.15 -3.45
N GLY A 15 -7.12 5.55 -2.52
CA GLY A 15 -5.72 5.15 -2.69
C GLY A 15 -5.48 4.18 -3.85
N ILE A 16 -6.50 3.40 -4.28
CA ILE A 16 -6.36 2.50 -5.43
C ILE A 16 -6.01 3.28 -6.71
N PHE A 17 -6.59 4.46 -6.91
CA PHE A 17 -6.35 5.27 -8.10
C PHE A 17 -4.95 5.90 -8.08
N THR A 18 -4.49 6.35 -6.91
CA THR A 18 -3.14 6.91 -6.76
C THR A 18 -2.05 5.85 -6.90
N VAL A 19 -2.21 4.69 -6.24
CA VAL A 19 -1.21 3.61 -6.26
C VAL A 19 -1.15 2.95 -7.63
N VAL A 20 -2.29 2.61 -8.23
CA VAL A 20 -2.33 2.01 -9.57
C VAL A 20 -1.92 3.02 -10.64
N GLY A 21 -2.37 4.28 -10.52
CA GLY A 21 -2.02 5.34 -11.46
C GLY A 21 -0.51 5.62 -11.52
N THR A 22 0.15 5.76 -10.37
CA THR A 22 1.61 5.96 -10.31
C THR A 22 2.39 4.71 -10.74
N ALA A 23 1.87 3.52 -10.44
CA ALA A 23 2.50 2.27 -10.85
C ALA A 23 2.43 2.05 -12.39
N ILE A 24 1.32 2.45 -13.03
CA ILE A 24 1.16 2.40 -14.49
C ILE A 24 1.98 3.50 -15.17
N ALA A 25 1.98 4.73 -14.64
CA ALA A 25 2.66 5.87 -15.25
C ALA A 25 4.18 5.65 -15.39
N GLY A 26 4.80 4.94 -14.44
CA GLY A 26 6.25 4.78 -14.38
C GLY A 26 6.96 6.12 -14.14
N GLN A 27 8.29 6.09 -14.04
CA GLN A 27 9.08 7.31 -13.87
C GLN A 27 10.16 7.31 -14.95
N LYS A 28 10.12 8.28 -15.86
CA LYS A 28 11.24 8.57 -16.77
C LYS A 28 11.95 9.80 -16.22
N PHE A 29 13.12 9.61 -15.57
CA PHE A 29 13.91 10.74 -15.10
C PHE A 29 14.71 11.29 -16.28
N ASP A 30 14.18 12.35 -16.87
CA ASP A 30 14.87 13.14 -17.89
C ASP A 30 15.65 14.28 -17.18
N ILE A 31 16.66 13.93 -16.38
CA ILE A 31 17.53 14.94 -15.76
C ILE A 31 18.81 15.06 -16.59
N SER A 32 18.78 16.10 -17.42
CA SER A 32 19.90 16.77 -18.04
C SER A 32 20.96 17.16 -16.99
N SER A 33 22.07 16.43 -16.94
CA SER A 33 23.39 17.06 -16.73
C SER A 33 24.25 16.80 -17.96
N ILE A 34 24.55 17.89 -18.65
CA ILE A 34 24.52 17.99 -20.10
C ILE A 34 25.86 17.70 -20.80
N LEU A 35 26.93 17.36 -20.05
CA LEU A 35 28.27 17.62 -20.58
C LEU A 35 29.26 16.46 -20.71
N ASN A 36 28.95 15.19 -20.41
CA ASN A 36 29.91 14.13 -20.83
C ASN A 36 29.46 12.67 -20.97
N ALA A 37 28.18 12.32 -20.84
CA ALA A 37 27.75 10.91 -20.98
C ALA A 37 26.63 10.57 -22.00
N PRO A 38 25.94 11.51 -22.70
CA PRO A 38 24.84 11.08 -23.57
C PRO A 38 25.33 10.36 -24.84
N LEU A 39 26.53 10.68 -25.35
CA LEU A 39 27.03 10.09 -26.60
C LEU A 39 27.67 8.71 -26.44
N LEU A 40 28.40 8.48 -25.35
CA LEU A 40 29.08 7.19 -25.11
C LEU A 40 28.07 6.09 -24.74
N ASP A 41 27.01 6.45 -24.03
CA ASP A 41 25.93 5.54 -23.65
C ASP A 41 24.99 5.24 -24.84
N TYR A 42 24.69 6.24 -25.67
CA TYR A 42 23.93 6.08 -26.92
C TYR A 42 24.65 5.21 -27.96
N LEU A 43 25.98 5.28 -28.04
CA LEU A 43 26.76 4.47 -28.98
C LEU A 43 26.92 3.00 -28.56
N ILE A 44 26.95 2.69 -27.26
CA ILE A 44 27.16 1.33 -26.76
C ILE A 44 25.83 0.60 -26.54
N HIS A 45 24.80 1.30 -26.06
CA HIS A 45 23.53 0.68 -25.65
C HIS A 45 22.31 1.13 -26.45
N HIS A 46 22.42 2.14 -27.32
CA HIS A 46 21.29 2.69 -28.08
C HIS A 46 20.04 3.02 -27.23
N THR A 47 20.19 3.17 -25.90
CA THR A 47 19.08 3.41 -24.97
C THR A 47 19.62 4.15 -23.75
N ALA A 48 19.19 5.40 -23.58
CA ALA A 48 19.42 6.18 -22.38
C ALA A 48 18.10 6.25 -21.62
N THR A 49 17.83 5.30 -20.71
CA THR A 49 16.61 5.36 -19.88
C THR A 49 16.95 5.15 -18.42
N VAL A 50 17.23 6.24 -17.71
CA VAL A 50 17.19 6.28 -16.25
C VAL A 50 15.73 6.46 -15.83
N GLY A 51 15.08 5.35 -15.48
CA GLY A 51 13.66 5.37 -15.11
C GLY A 51 13.07 3.99 -14.87
N ARG A 52 12.05 3.88 -14.00
CA ARG A 52 11.28 2.63 -13.89
C ARG A 52 10.28 2.56 -15.05
N PRO A 53 10.22 1.46 -15.81
CA PRO A 53 9.13 1.22 -16.74
C PRO A 53 7.80 1.17 -15.98
N GLY A 54 6.73 1.64 -16.61
CA GLY A 54 5.38 1.43 -16.09
C GLY A 54 5.14 -0.06 -15.86
N ALA A 55 4.57 -0.41 -14.71
CA ALA A 55 4.31 -1.80 -14.40
C ALA A 55 3.15 -2.29 -15.30
N GLY A 56 3.46 -3.29 -16.14
CA GLY A 56 2.54 -3.84 -17.14
C GLY A 56 1.49 -4.80 -16.53
N PRO A 57 1.10 -5.89 -17.24
CA PRO A 57 0.11 -6.86 -16.77
C PRO A 57 0.41 -7.47 -15.39
N ALA A 58 1.67 -7.41 -14.94
CA ALA A 58 2.09 -7.82 -13.61
C ALA A 58 1.33 -7.12 -12.47
N LEU A 59 0.87 -5.87 -12.66
CA LEU A 59 0.05 -5.16 -11.66
C LEU A 59 -1.27 -5.89 -11.36
N ALA A 60 -1.93 -6.42 -12.39
CA ALA A 60 -3.18 -7.15 -12.21
C ALA A 60 -2.96 -8.43 -11.39
N LEU A 61 -1.86 -9.13 -11.63
CA LEU A 61 -1.48 -10.31 -10.83
C LEU A 61 -1.21 -9.96 -9.37
N SER A 62 -0.51 -8.84 -9.10
CA SER A 62 -0.28 -8.37 -7.74
C SER A 62 -1.57 -8.02 -7.00
N LEU A 63 -2.54 -7.37 -7.66
CA LEU A 63 -3.83 -7.05 -7.04
C LEU A 63 -4.65 -8.31 -6.67
N VAL A 64 -4.61 -9.35 -7.50
CA VAL A 64 -5.26 -10.62 -7.20
C VAL A 64 -4.65 -11.28 -5.97
N LEU A 65 -3.31 -11.30 -5.86
CA LEU A 65 -2.64 -11.84 -4.67
C LEU A 65 -2.98 -11.04 -3.40
N VAL A 66 -2.99 -9.71 -3.48
CA VAL A 66 -3.40 -8.83 -2.37
C VAL A 66 -4.83 -9.13 -1.93
N ALA A 67 -5.76 -9.35 -2.87
CA ALA A 67 -7.15 -9.69 -2.55
C ALA A 67 -7.26 -11.00 -1.76
N ILE A 68 -6.48 -12.03 -2.12
CA ILE A 68 -6.46 -13.31 -1.41
C ILE A 68 -5.92 -13.14 0.02
N VAL A 69 -4.81 -12.41 0.18
CA VAL A 69 -4.21 -12.15 1.49
C VAL A 69 -5.17 -11.36 2.37
N CYS A 70 -5.79 -10.30 1.84
CA CYS A 70 -6.78 -9.50 2.56
C CYS A 70 -7.98 -10.35 3.01
N GLY A 71 -8.45 -11.28 2.17
CA GLY A 71 -9.50 -12.24 2.55
C GLY A 71 -9.11 -13.11 3.75
N PHE A 72 -7.88 -13.63 3.77
CA PHE A 72 -7.39 -14.42 4.90
C PHE A 72 -7.25 -13.57 6.17
N THR A 73 -6.67 -12.36 6.07
CA THR A 73 -6.57 -11.42 7.18
C THR A 73 -7.94 -11.07 7.77
N ALA A 74 -8.94 -10.83 6.92
CA ALA A 74 -10.30 -10.54 7.36
C ALA A 74 -10.94 -11.71 8.12
N LEU A 75 -10.68 -12.95 7.69
CA LEU A 75 -11.14 -14.16 8.40
C LEU A 75 -10.48 -14.30 9.77
N CYS A 76 -9.16 -14.12 9.88
CA CYS A 76 -8.46 -14.14 11.16
C CYS A 76 -8.97 -13.05 12.11
N TYR A 77 -9.23 -11.84 11.60
CA TYR A 77 -9.74 -10.74 12.41
C TYR A 77 -11.20 -10.97 12.84
N ALA A 78 -12.01 -11.63 12.01
CA ALA A 78 -13.38 -12.02 12.36
C ALA A 78 -13.41 -13.06 13.49
N GLU A 79 -12.49 -14.04 13.47
CA GLU A 79 -12.33 -15.01 14.57
C GLU A 79 -11.98 -14.29 15.88
N LEU A 80 -10.99 -13.40 15.85
CA LEU A 80 -10.53 -12.66 17.02
C LEU A 80 -11.62 -11.71 17.58
N ALA A 81 -12.37 -11.05 16.70
CA ALA A 81 -13.52 -10.21 17.08
C ALA A 81 -14.67 -11.03 17.71
N SER A 82 -14.82 -12.31 17.34
CA SER A 82 -15.81 -13.20 17.97
C SER A 82 -15.38 -13.71 19.35
N MET A 83 -14.07 -13.82 19.59
CA MET A 83 -13.50 -14.32 20.84
C MET A 83 -13.47 -13.24 21.94
N ILE A 84 -13.28 -11.98 21.56
CA ILE A 84 -13.12 -10.85 22.48
C ILE A 84 -14.24 -9.84 22.22
N PRO A 85 -15.37 -9.89 22.98
CA PRO A 85 -16.55 -9.04 22.75
C PRO A 85 -16.36 -7.62 23.31
N ILE A 86 -15.22 -7.01 23.02
CA ILE A 86 -14.85 -5.66 23.45
C ILE A 86 -14.58 -4.86 22.18
N ALA A 87 -15.15 -3.65 22.06
CA ALA A 87 -14.83 -2.77 20.94
C ALA A 87 -13.32 -2.48 20.96
N GLY A 88 -12.60 -3.00 19.96
CA GLY A 88 -11.14 -2.98 19.94
C GLY A 88 -10.56 -2.73 18.56
N SER A 89 -9.42 -2.04 18.53
CA SER A 89 -8.54 -1.90 17.36
C SER A 89 -7.41 -2.94 17.43
N ALA A 90 -6.52 -3.00 16.44
CA ALA A 90 -5.35 -3.89 16.44
C ALA A 90 -4.53 -3.79 17.75
N TYR A 91 -4.48 -2.59 18.34
CA TYR A 91 -3.93 -2.35 19.68
C TYR A 91 -4.59 -3.20 20.79
N THR A 92 -5.92 -3.20 20.86
CA THR A 92 -6.67 -3.90 21.91
C THR A 92 -6.53 -5.42 21.77
N TYR A 93 -6.53 -5.91 20.53
CA TYR A 93 -6.37 -7.33 20.25
C TYR A 93 -4.94 -7.84 20.55
N THR A 94 -3.93 -7.05 20.25
CA THR A 94 -2.53 -7.37 20.59
C THR A 94 -2.26 -7.23 22.07
N TYR A 95 -2.90 -6.28 22.76
CA TYR A 95 -2.85 -6.18 24.22
C TYR A 95 -3.42 -7.43 24.89
N ALA A 96 -4.55 -7.95 24.39
CA ALA A 96 -5.19 -9.14 24.95
C ALA A 96 -4.38 -10.43 24.73
N THR A 97 -3.53 -10.51 23.70
CA THR A 97 -2.83 -11.75 23.31
C THR A 97 -1.32 -11.75 23.64
N MET A 98 -0.63 -10.62 23.50
CA MET A 98 0.84 -10.50 23.59
C MET A 98 1.32 -9.53 24.68
N GLY A 99 0.42 -8.82 25.35
CA GLY A 99 0.74 -7.92 26.46
C GLY A 99 1.08 -6.48 26.05
N GLU A 100 1.42 -5.67 27.05
CA GLU A 100 1.41 -4.21 26.95
C GLU A 100 2.54 -3.62 26.08
N LEU A 101 3.74 -4.20 26.11
CA LEU A 101 4.87 -3.68 25.34
C LEU A 101 4.63 -3.79 23.83
N ILE A 102 4.10 -4.93 23.38
CA ILE A 102 3.78 -5.16 21.96
C ILE A 102 2.60 -4.29 21.54
N ALA A 103 1.54 -4.22 22.37
CA ALA A 103 0.41 -3.33 22.10
C ALA A 103 0.86 -1.86 21.93
N TRP A 104 1.74 -1.37 22.81
CA TRP A 104 2.28 -0.01 22.74
C TRP A 104 2.99 0.28 21.41
N ILE A 105 3.79 -0.66 20.91
CA ILE A 105 4.47 -0.53 19.61
C ILE A 105 3.44 -0.45 18.47
N ILE A 106 2.42 -1.32 18.48
CA ILE A 106 1.34 -1.31 17.48
C ILE A 106 0.53 -0.01 17.55
N GLY A 107 0.35 0.56 18.74
CA GLY A 107 -0.28 1.87 18.91
C GLY A 107 0.46 2.98 18.17
N TRP A 108 1.80 2.99 18.23
CA TRP A 108 2.62 3.93 17.47
C TRP A 108 2.56 3.70 15.96
N ASP A 109 2.59 2.44 15.53
CA ASP A 109 2.44 2.06 14.12
C ASP A 109 1.13 2.59 13.52
N LEU A 110 0.00 2.41 14.23
CA LEU A 110 -1.30 2.93 13.81
C LEU A 110 -1.30 4.46 13.65
N ILE A 111 -0.66 5.18 14.58
CA ILE A 111 -0.54 6.66 14.49
C ILE A 111 0.24 7.06 13.24
N LEU A 112 1.36 6.38 12.96
CA LEU A 112 2.19 6.65 11.79
C LEU A 112 1.45 6.31 10.49
N GLU A 113 0.71 5.20 10.45
CA GLU A 113 -0.08 4.81 9.28
C GLU A 113 -1.17 5.84 8.97
N TYR A 114 -1.92 6.29 9.97
CA TYR A 114 -2.90 7.36 9.78
C TYR A 114 -2.23 8.67 9.35
N ALA A 115 -1.11 9.05 9.96
CA ALA A 115 -0.37 10.25 9.58
C ALA A 115 0.10 10.21 8.11
N VAL A 116 0.67 9.10 7.66
CA VAL A 116 1.09 8.91 6.26
C VAL A 116 -0.09 8.91 5.32
N SER A 117 -1.20 8.26 5.68
CA SER A 117 -2.44 8.29 4.89
C SER A 117 -2.99 9.71 4.73
N ASN A 118 -3.00 10.49 5.82
CA ASN A 118 -3.39 11.92 5.79
C ASN A 118 -2.45 12.77 4.92
N MET A 119 -1.14 12.50 4.94
CA MET A 119 -0.18 13.19 4.06
C MET A 119 -0.35 12.77 2.58
N ALA A 120 -0.65 11.49 2.32
CA ALA A 120 -0.84 10.98 0.97
C ALA A 120 -2.10 11.58 0.31
N VAL A 121 -3.15 11.89 1.07
CA VAL A 121 -4.34 12.58 0.54
C VAL A 121 -4.16 14.10 0.42
N SER A 122 -3.21 14.71 1.15
CA SER A 122 -2.96 16.15 1.06
C SER A 122 -2.03 16.54 -0.08
N VAL A 123 -1.22 15.60 -0.57
CA VAL A 123 -0.30 15.79 -1.71
C VAL A 123 -0.97 15.51 -3.07
N GLY A 124 -2.17 14.91 -3.06
CA GLY A 124 -2.94 14.53 -4.25
C GLY A 124 -3.85 15.63 -4.80
#